data_AF-A0A0W8DL83-F1
#
_entry.id   AF-A0A0W8DL83-F1
#
_cell.length_a   1.000
_cell.length_b   1.000
_cell.length_c   1.000
_cell.angle_alpha   90.00
_cell.angle_beta   90.00
_cell.angle_gamma   90.00
#
_symmetry.space_group_name_H-M   'P 1'
#
loop_
_entity.id
_entity.type
_entity.pdbx_description
1 polymer ?
#
loop_
_entity_poly.entity_id
_entity_poly.type
_entity_poly.pdbx_seq_one_letter_code
_entity_poly.pdbx_strand_id
1 'polypeptide(L)'
;MKIGVLESKGTYDVRLKAYGPFPSYPEEEQVDKNFFDHLVVTPYDETNQNVEHSGFNFESEHRGGWYRFCLGNMHDGSTKTVEWYTSFDLSNEDELGEEDKLDDQTRKEHIEGVKTSLDRLQTLLKLIRNEQDYYRARVHRHVQTLESSKSRIIYYTMFELAVLGAMYGGQSFLLHKWFSDRGYLSKRQWA
;
A
#
# COMPACT_ATOMS: atom_id res chain seq x y z
N MET A 1 -14.42 38.54 7.99
CA MET A 1 -13.28 39.21 8.68
C MET A 1 -13.40 40.72 8.54
N LYS A 2 -12.94 41.53 9.50
CA LYS A 2 -13.02 43.01 9.48
C LYS A 2 -11.73 43.64 10.02
N ILE A 3 -11.29 44.75 9.42
CA ILE A 3 -10.05 45.45 9.78
C ILE A 3 -10.24 46.97 9.67
N GLY A 4 -9.63 47.73 10.58
CA GLY A 4 -9.57 49.20 10.53
C GLY A 4 -8.32 49.77 11.22
N VAL A 5 -7.85 50.94 10.80
CA VAL A 5 -6.71 51.64 11.42
C VAL A 5 -7.25 52.61 12.48
N LEU A 6 -6.87 52.40 13.74
CA LEU A 6 -7.32 53.22 14.88
C LEU A 6 -6.49 54.49 15.04
N GLU A 7 -5.17 54.36 14.93
CA GLU A 7 -4.22 55.46 15.17
C GLU A 7 -3.06 55.37 14.18
N SER A 8 -2.73 56.50 13.54
CA SER A 8 -1.61 56.63 12.62
C SER A 8 -1.01 58.03 12.75
N LYS A 9 0.30 58.16 12.63
CA LYS A 9 0.97 59.49 12.59
C LYS A 9 1.00 60.10 11.19
N GLY A 10 0.57 59.35 10.17
CA GLY A 10 0.45 59.83 8.81
C GLY A 10 -0.80 59.29 8.14
N THR A 11 -0.66 58.46 7.12
CA THR A 11 -1.82 57.97 6.37
C THR A 11 -2.57 56.88 7.12
N TYR A 12 -3.90 56.90 7.06
CA TYR A 12 -4.78 55.91 7.67
C TYR A 12 -5.08 54.78 6.67
N ASP A 13 -4.02 54.12 6.20
CA ASP A 13 -4.10 53.03 5.24
C ASP A 13 -3.25 51.82 5.66
N VAL A 14 -3.73 50.62 5.38
CA VAL A 14 -3.02 49.35 5.60
C VAL A 14 -3.29 48.40 4.43
N ARG A 15 -2.26 47.75 3.90
CA ARG A 15 -2.43 46.72 2.88
C ARG A 15 -2.65 45.37 3.54
N LEU A 16 -3.72 44.70 3.18
CA LEU A 16 -4.06 43.38 3.67
C LEU A 16 -3.86 42.36 2.55
N LYS A 17 -2.99 41.37 2.80
CA LYS A 17 -2.77 40.24 1.91
C LYS A 17 -3.17 38.94 2.58
N ALA A 18 -3.82 38.03 1.85
CA ALA A 18 -4.17 36.71 2.34
C ALA A 18 -3.63 35.62 1.40
N TYR A 19 -3.07 34.58 2.03
CA TYR A 19 -2.43 33.46 1.35
C TYR A 19 -3.00 32.13 1.83
N GLY A 20 -3.18 31.19 0.90
CA GLY A 20 -3.60 29.83 1.22
C GLY A 20 -4.42 29.18 0.11
N PRO A 21 -4.90 27.95 0.33
CA PRO A 21 -4.63 27.11 1.51
C PRO A 21 -3.23 26.45 1.46
N PHE A 22 -2.60 26.28 2.62
CA PHE A 22 -1.34 25.53 2.78
C PHE A 22 -1.55 24.19 3.52
N PRO A 23 -0.85 23.10 3.12
CA PRO A 23 -0.96 21.80 3.79
C PRO A 23 -0.28 21.76 5.17
N SER A 24 0.69 22.64 5.40
CA SER A 24 1.43 22.82 6.65
C SER A 24 1.51 24.31 7.00
N TYR A 25 1.88 24.64 8.24
CA TYR A 25 2.06 26.03 8.66
C TYR A 25 3.08 26.74 7.74
N PRO A 26 2.73 27.85 7.09
CA PRO A 26 3.63 28.55 6.17
C PRO A 26 4.60 29.46 6.93
N GLU A 27 5.88 29.08 7.01
CA GLU A 27 6.93 29.90 7.63
C GLU A 27 7.31 31.11 6.74
N GLU A 28 7.37 30.96 5.42
CA GLU A 28 7.74 32.02 4.47
C GLU A 28 6.55 32.56 3.65
N GLU A 29 6.69 33.80 3.19
CA GLU A 29 5.70 34.44 2.29
C GLU A 29 5.83 33.86 0.89
N GLN A 30 4.94 32.92 0.54
CA GLN A 30 4.88 32.32 -0.79
C GLN A 30 3.90 33.12 -1.67
N VAL A 31 4.45 33.89 -2.61
CA VAL A 31 3.68 34.77 -3.52
C VAL A 31 2.66 33.99 -4.35
N ASP A 32 2.95 32.74 -4.68
CA ASP A 32 2.16 31.88 -5.57
C ASP A 32 0.76 31.52 -5.03
N LYS A 33 0.50 31.74 -3.72
CA LYS A 33 -0.79 31.42 -3.09
C LYS A 33 -1.56 32.65 -2.62
N ASN A 34 -1.26 33.83 -3.17
CA ASN A 34 -2.01 35.05 -2.86
C ASN A 34 -3.40 35.00 -3.49
N PHE A 35 -4.46 35.05 -2.69
CA PHE A 35 -5.84 35.08 -3.17
C PHE A 35 -6.57 36.38 -2.86
N PHE A 36 -5.99 37.24 -2.00
CA PHE A 36 -6.59 38.52 -1.62
C PHE A 36 -5.49 39.54 -1.39
N ASP A 37 -5.53 40.67 -2.11
CA ASP A 37 -4.65 41.82 -1.89
C ASP A 37 -5.50 43.09 -2.00
N HIS A 38 -5.70 43.79 -0.88
CA HIS A 38 -6.50 45.01 -0.85
C HIS A 38 -5.89 46.07 0.05
N LEU A 39 -5.96 47.33 -0.40
CA LEU A 39 -5.59 48.48 0.41
C LEU A 39 -6.82 48.94 1.21
N VAL A 40 -6.78 48.77 2.52
CA VAL A 40 -7.82 49.27 3.43
C VAL A 40 -7.45 50.69 3.79
N VAL A 41 -8.28 51.64 3.37
CA VAL A 41 -8.19 53.04 3.76
C VAL A 41 -9.32 53.31 4.74
N THR A 42 -9.00 53.72 5.96
CA THR A 42 -10.00 54.12 6.93
C THR A 42 -10.14 55.64 6.91
N PRO A 43 -11.32 56.19 6.57
CA PRO A 43 -11.56 57.61 6.71
C PRO A 43 -11.42 58.01 8.18
N TYR A 44 -10.54 58.98 8.45
CA TYR A 44 -10.36 59.54 9.79
C TYR A 44 -11.35 60.69 9.98
N ASP A 45 -12.30 60.52 10.90
CA ASP A 45 -13.22 61.56 11.34
C ASP A 45 -12.77 62.06 12.73
N GLU A 46 -12.37 63.32 12.83
CA GLU A 46 -11.95 63.95 14.09
C GLU A 46 -13.11 64.07 15.11
N THR A 47 -14.36 63.99 14.65
CA THR A 47 -15.55 64.25 15.48
C THR A 47 -16.23 63.00 16.02
N ASN A 48 -16.07 61.86 15.35
CA ASN A 48 -16.59 60.56 15.76
C ASN A 48 -15.42 59.58 15.87
N GLN A 49 -15.13 59.07 17.07
CA GLN A 49 -14.17 57.96 17.28
C GLN A 49 -14.64 56.62 16.67
N ASN A 50 -15.55 56.63 15.70
CA ASN A 50 -16.09 55.44 15.07
C ASN A 50 -15.25 55.13 13.83
N VAL A 51 -14.42 54.09 13.92
CA VAL A 51 -13.53 53.68 12.83
C VAL A 51 -14.31 52.81 11.86
N GLU A 52 -14.32 53.18 10.59
CA GLU A 52 -14.91 52.31 9.57
C GLU A 52 -14.05 51.05 9.39
N HIS A 53 -14.70 49.90 9.46
CA HIS A 53 -14.05 48.62 9.21
C HIS A 53 -14.31 48.14 7.79
N SER A 54 -13.24 47.89 7.04
CA SER A 54 -13.33 47.15 5.78
C SER A 54 -13.30 45.65 6.08
N GLY A 55 -14.26 44.91 5.54
CA GLY A 55 -14.35 43.47 5.76
C GLY A 55 -14.42 42.70 4.47
N PHE A 56 -13.83 41.50 4.49
CA PHE A 56 -14.01 40.51 3.44
C PHE A 56 -14.38 39.17 4.06
N ASN A 57 -15.24 38.44 3.36
CA ASN A 57 -15.65 37.09 3.71
C ASN A 57 -15.24 36.19 2.55
N PHE A 58 -14.67 35.04 2.87
CA PHE A 58 -14.32 34.02 1.89
C PHE A 58 -14.69 32.67 2.48
N GLU A 59 -15.05 31.75 1.60
CA GLU A 59 -15.35 30.38 1.96
C GLU A 59 -14.10 29.53 1.72
N SER A 60 -13.72 28.72 2.70
CA SER A 60 -12.60 27.81 2.52
C SER A 60 -13.07 26.61 1.69
N GLU A 61 -12.84 26.65 0.37
CA GLU A 61 -13.17 25.53 -0.52
C GLU A 61 -12.50 24.23 -0.04
N HIS A 62 -13.30 23.30 0.50
CA HIS A 62 -13.14 21.86 0.77
C HIS A 62 -11.85 21.28 1.35
N ARG A 63 -10.79 22.08 1.47
CA ARG A 63 -9.48 21.67 1.95
C ARG A 63 -9.16 22.52 3.15
N GLY A 64 -9.56 22.01 4.31
CA GLY A 64 -8.97 22.45 5.57
C GLY A 64 -7.46 22.57 5.41
N GLY A 65 -6.92 23.71 5.81
CA GLY A 65 -5.55 24.08 5.54
C GLY A 65 -5.20 25.36 6.30
N TRP A 66 -3.91 25.67 6.30
CA TRP A 66 -3.43 26.89 6.93
C TRP A 66 -3.65 28.08 6.01
N TYR A 67 -4.16 29.16 6.58
CA TYR A 67 -4.28 30.46 5.92
C TYR A 67 -3.36 31.45 6.63
N ARG A 68 -2.70 32.31 5.85
CA ARG A 68 -1.80 33.34 6.37
C ARG A 68 -2.29 34.71 5.92
N PHE A 69 -2.52 35.59 6.88
CA PHE A 69 -2.89 36.98 6.64
C PHE A 69 -1.71 37.88 7.00
N CYS A 70 -1.31 38.75 6.08
CA CYS A 70 -0.19 39.66 6.23
C CYS A 70 -0.69 41.11 6.14
N LEU A 71 -0.24 41.94 7.09
CA LEU A 71 -0.51 43.38 7.12
C LEU A 71 0.76 44.14 6.70
N GLY A 72 0.68 44.82 5.56
CA GLY A 72 1.75 45.61 5.00
C GLY A 72 1.54 47.10 5.25
N ASN A 73 2.52 47.75 5.87
CA ASN A 73 2.58 49.20 6.01
C ASN A 73 3.64 49.78 5.05
N MET A 74 3.35 49.71 3.75
CA MET A 74 4.29 50.16 2.71
C MET A 74 4.22 51.67 2.42
N HIS A 75 3.12 52.33 2.79
CA HIS A 75 2.85 53.70 2.35
C HIS A 75 3.46 54.76 3.27
N ASP A 76 3.56 54.47 4.57
CA ASP A 76 4.13 55.38 5.55
C ASP A 76 4.95 54.57 6.56
N GLY A 77 6.20 54.96 6.79
CA GLY A 77 7.10 54.28 7.74
C GLY A 77 6.73 54.50 9.20
N SER A 78 5.62 55.22 9.47
CA SER A 78 5.11 55.48 10.81
C SER A 78 4.43 54.25 11.43
N THR A 79 4.48 54.14 12.76
CA THR A 79 3.76 53.08 13.49
C THR A 79 2.25 53.33 13.40
N LYS A 80 1.50 52.29 12.99
CA LYS A 80 0.04 52.31 12.89
C LYS A 80 -0.56 51.28 13.84
N THR A 81 -1.59 51.68 14.58
CA THR A 81 -2.38 50.79 15.43
C THR A 81 -3.59 50.32 14.64
N VAL A 82 -3.73 49.00 14.47
CA VAL A 82 -4.77 48.39 13.65
C VAL A 82 -5.64 47.49 14.52
N GLU A 83 -6.95 47.59 14.33
CA GLU A 83 -7.93 46.71 14.94
C GLU A 83 -8.31 45.59 13.96
N TRP A 84 -8.29 44.35 14.46
CA TRP A 84 -8.55 43.16 13.67
C TRP A 84 -9.63 42.31 14.32
N TYR A 85 -10.71 42.07 13.58
CA TYR A 85 -11.81 41.20 13.99
C TYR A 85 -11.95 40.03 13.02
N THR A 86 -11.91 38.82 13.55
CA THR A 86 -12.16 37.60 12.79
C THR A 86 -13.29 36.81 13.43
N SER A 87 -14.24 36.36 12.61
CA SER A 87 -15.30 35.44 12.98
C SER A 87 -15.18 34.24 12.05
N PHE A 88 -15.24 33.05 12.63
CA PHE A 88 -15.25 31.80 11.90
C PHE A 88 -16.58 31.13 12.21
N ASP A 89 -17.42 31.01 11.19
CA ASP A 89 -18.64 30.21 11.25
C ASP A 89 -18.39 28.95 10.44
N LEU A 90 -18.65 27.79 11.04
CA LEU A 90 -18.69 26.54 10.32
C LEU A 90 -19.99 26.55 9.53
N SER A 91 -19.90 26.45 8.20
CA SER A 91 -21.06 26.08 7.38
C SER A 91 -21.62 24.78 7.95
N ASN A 92 -22.92 24.74 8.23
CA ASN A 92 -23.56 23.57 8.83
C ASN A 92 -23.32 22.32 7.96
N GLU A 93 -23.30 21.12 8.56
CA GLU A 93 -23.15 19.86 7.82
C GLU A 93 -24.23 19.66 6.73
N ASP A 94 -25.38 20.33 6.87
CA ASP A 94 -26.48 20.31 5.90
C ASP A 94 -26.29 21.26 4.70
N GLU A 95 -25.34 22.21 4.78
CA GLU A 95 -24.98 23.20 3.75
C GLU A 95 -23.75 22.79 2.94
N LEU A 96 -23.44 21.49 2.90
CA LEU A 96 -22.43 20.97 1.98
C LEU A 96 -22.85 21.28 0.53
N GLY A 97 -22.02 22.07 -0.15
CA GLY A 97 -22.20 22.42 -1.56
C GLY A 97 -22.35 21.18 -2.44
N GLU A 98 -23.02 21.34 -3.58
CA GLU A 98 -23.38 20.24 -4.50
C GLU A 98 -22.14 19.43 -4.95
N GLU A 99 -20.97 20.07 -4.99
CA GLU A 99 -19.68 19.45 -5.33
C GLU A 99 -19.18 18.45 -4.27
N ASP A 100 -19.49 18.63 -2.98
CA ASP A 100 -19.08 17.69 -1.91
C ASP A 100 -19.85 16.38 -1.98
N LYS A 101 -21.14 16.47 -2.32
CA LYS A 101 -21.99 15.29 -2.53
C LYS A 101 -21.48 14.47 -3.70
N LEU A 102 -20.97 15.13 -4.74
CA LEU A 102 -20.36 14.49 -5.90
C LEU A 102 -19.03 13.80 -5.54
N ASP A 103 -18.19 14.42 -4.70
CA ASP A 103 -16.92 13.82 -4.23
C ASP A 103 -17.16 12.60 -3.33
N ASP A 104 -18.12 12.68 -2.39
CA ASP A 104 -18.48 11.55 -1.52
C ASP A 104 -19.07 10.38 -2.33
N GLN A 105 -19.89 10.66 -3.36
CA GLN A 105 -20.35 9.63 -4.29
C GLN A 105 -19.20 9.01 -5.08
N THR A 106 -18.31 9.83 -5.65
CA THR A 106 -17.14 9.34 -6.41
C THR A 106 -16.22 8.51 -5.52
N ARG A 107 -16.02 8.92 -4.27
CA ARG A 107 -15.24 8.20 -3.26
C ARG A 107 -15.87 6.86 -2.92
N LYS A 108 -17.19 6.81 -2.71
CA LYS A 108 -17.93 5.57 -2.46
C LYS A 108 -17.83 4.61 -3.65
N GLU A 109 -18.00 5.10 -4.87
CA GLU A 109 -17.85 4.29 -6.09
C GLU A 109 -16.43 3.73 -6.23
N HIS A 110 -15.41 4.53 -5.92
CA HIS A 110 -14.02 4.09 -6.00
C HIS A 110 -13.70 3.00 -4.95
N ILE A 111 -14.20 3.16 -3.72
CA ILE A 111 -14.07 2.16 -2.65
C ILE A 111 -14.80 0.86 -3.02
N GLU A 112 -15.98 0.96 -3.63
CA GLU A 112 -16.76 -0.20 -4.07
C GLU A 112 -16.05 -0.95 -5.22
N GLY A 113 -15.43 -0.23 -6.16
CA GLY A 113 -14.60 -0.82 -7.21
C GLY A 113 -13.42 -1.63 -6.65
N VAL A 114 -12.73 -1.08 -5.64
CA VAL A 114 -11.63 -1.79 -4.95
C VAL A 114 -12.15 -3.04 -4.23
N LYS A 115 -13.25 -2.93 -3.49
CA LYS A 115 -13.87 -4.07 -2.79
C LYS A 115 -14.23 -5.20 -3.74
N THR A 116 -14.80 -4.86 -4.90
CA THR A 116 -15.18 -5.82 -5.94
C THR A 116 -13.96 -6.54 -6.52
N SER A 117 -12.88 -5.80 -6.78
CA SER A 117 -11.63 -6.39 -7.26
C SER A 117 -11.00 -7.36 -6.24
N LEU A 118 -11.08 -7.02 -4.95
CA LEU A 118 -10.54 -7.83 -3.86
C LEU A 118 -11.34 -9.13 -3.67
N ASP A 119 -12.67 -9.06 -3.77
CA ASP A 119 -13.54 -10.25 -3.72
C ASP A 119 -13.27 -11.20 -4.91
N ARG A 120 -13.06 -10.64 -6.10
CA ARG A 120 -12.66 -11.41 -7.28
C ARG A 120 -11.32 -12.13 -7.09
N LEU A 121 -10.31 -11.43 -6.57
CA LEU A 121 -9.00 -12.02 -6.25
C LEU A 121 -9.12 -13.13 -5.19
N GLN A 122 -9.95 -12.92 -4.17
CA GLN A 122 -10.18 -13.92 -3.13
C GLN A 122 -10.85 -15.18 -3.70
N THR A 123 -11.77 -15.01 -4.65
CA THR A 123 -12.42 -16.13 -5.35
C THR A 123 -11.43 -16.91 -6.21
N LEU A 124 -10.56 -16.22 -6.97
CA LEU A 124 -9.48 -16.85 -7.74
C LEU A 124 -8.50 -17.63 -6.85
N LEU A 125 -8.11 -17.07 -5.71
CA LEU A 125 -7.22 -17.75 -4.76
C LEU A 125 -7.87 -18.99 -4.13
N LYS A 126 -9.17 -18.93 -3.83
CA LYS A 126 -9.93 -20.11 -3.35
C LYS A 126 -9.95 -21.21 -4.42
N LEU A 127 -10.15 -20.86 -5.69
CA LEU A 127 -10.10 -21.82 -6.79
C LEU A 127 -8.73 -22.50 -6.88
N ILE A 128 -7.64 -21.72 -6.89
CA ILE A 128 -6.27 -22.25 -6.95
C ILE A 128 -5.99 -23.17 -5.77
N ARG A 129 -6.42 -22.78 -4.55
CA ARG A 129 -6.23 -23.60 -3.35
C ARG A 129 -6.94 -24.95 -3.46
N ASN A 130 -8.18 -24.95 -3.93
CA ASN A 130 -8.93 -26.18 -4.17
C ASN A 130 -8.24 -27.08 -5.21
N GLU A 131 -7.68 -26.50 -6.26
CA GLU A 131 -6.94 -27.24 -7.27
C GLU A 131 -5.64 -27.85 -6.71
N GLN A 132 -4.89 -27.07 -5.92
CA GLN A 132 -3.69 -27.57 -5.22
C GLN A 132 -4.01 -28.73 -4.29
N ASP A 133 -5.10 -28.64 -3.53
CA ASP A 133 -5.52 -29.72 -2.63
C ASP A 133 -5.96 -30.97 -3.39
N TYR A 134 -6.64 -30.80 -4.53
CA TYR A 134 -6.93 -31.91 -5.45
C TYR A 134 -5.65 -32.60 -5.96
N TYR A 135 -4.64 -31.83 -6.41
CA TYR A 135 -3.37 -32.38 -6.86
C TYR A 135 -2.62 -33.10 -5.73
N ARG A 136 -2.60 -32.55 -4.51
CA ARG A 136 -1.97 -33.22 -3.35
C ARG A 136 -2.62 -34.57 -3.06
N ALA A 137 -3.95 -34.62 -3.01
CA ALA A 137 -4.67 -35.87 -2.79
C ALA A 137 -4.42 -36.89 -3.91
N ARG A 138 -4.30 -36.42 -5.17
CA ARG A 138 -3.94 -37.27 -6.31
C ARG A 138 -2.51 -37.80 -6.20
N VAL A 139 -1.54 -36.96 -5.86
CA VAL A 139 -0.13 -37.34 -5.68
C VAL A 139 0.01 -38.38 -4.56
N HIS A 140 -0.66 -38.18 -3.43
CA HIS A 140 -0.61 -39.13 -2.31
C HIS A 140 -1.02 -40.55 -2.74
N ARG A 141 -2.09 -40.68 -3.54
CA ARG A 141 -2.52 -41.98 -4.09
C ARG A 141 -1.53 -42.57 -5.08
N HIS A 142 -0.92 -41.75 -5.94
CA HIS A 142 0.10 -42.21 -6.88
C HIS A 142 1.38 -42.69 -6.17
N VAL A 143 1.83 -41.97 -5.14
CA VAL A 143 3.00 -42.37 -4.34
C VAL A 143 2.77 -43.74 -3.69
N GLN A 144 1.60 -43.96 -3.06
CA GLN A 144 1.27 -45.26 -2.46
C GLN A 144 1.25 -46.42 -3.48
N THR A 145 0.77 -46.14 -4.69
CA THR A 145 0.74 -47.15 -5.78
C THR A 145 2.15 -47.47 -6.28
N LEU A 146 3.02 -46.46 -6.36
CA LEU A 146 4.42 -46.62 -6.77
C LEU A 146 5.23 -47.38 -5.71
N GLU A 147 5.05 -47.07 -4.41
CA GLU A 147 5.74 -47.77 -3.32
C GLU A 147 5.40 -49.26 -3.29
N SER A 148 4.11 -49.61 -3.44
CA SER A 148 3.66 -51.01 -3.47
C SER A 148 4.11 -51.77 -4.73
N SER A 149 4.25 -51.09 -5.87
CA SER A 149 4.79 -51.71 -7.09
C SER A 149 6.30 -51.92 -6.97
N LYS A 150 7.02 -50.94 -6.43
CA LYS A 150 8.46 -51.01 -6.18
C LYS A 150 8.81 -52.17 -5.24
N SER A 151 8.06 -52.37 -4.16
CA SER A 151 8.34 -53.45 -3.20
C SER A 151 8.16 -54.84 -3.82
N ARG A 152 7.11 -55.03 -4.64
CA ARG A 152 6.89 -56.29 -5.38
C ARG A 152 8.03 -56.58 -6.34
N ILE A 153 8.47 -55.58 -7.10
CA ILE A 153 9.59 -55.73 -8.05
C ILE A 153 10.87 -56.11 -7.29
N ILE A 154 11.18 -55.43 -6.18
CA ILE A 154 12.37 -55.73 -5.37
C ILE A 154 12.34 -57.18 -4.86
N TYR A 155 11.18 -57.66 -4.38
CA TYR A 155 11.05 -59.05 -3.92
C TYR A 155 11.32 -60.06 -5.05
N TYR A 156 10.75 -59.85 -6.23
CA TYR A 156 10.99 -60.73 -7.38
C TYR A 156 12.45 -60.71 -7.84
N THR A 157 13.08 -59.53 -7.88
CA THR A 157 14.51 -59.41 -8.23
C THR A 157 15.40 -60.13 -7.20
N MET A 158 15.09 -60.04 -5.90
CA MET A 158 15.82 -60.77 -4.86
C MET A 158 15.67 -62.29 -5.00
N PHE A 159 14.46 -62.76 -5.32
CA PHE A 159 14.22 -64.18 -5.58
C PHE A 159 14.99 -64.67 -6.80
N GLU A 160 14.98 -63.90 -7.89
CA GLU A 160 15.73 -64.22 -9.12
C GLU A 160 17.24 -64.34 -8.83
N LEU A 161 17.82 -63.38 -8.10
CA LEU A 161 19.22 -63.42 -7.70
C LEU A 161 19.54 -64.65 -6.84
N ALA A 162 18.65 -65.04 -5.94
CA ALA A 162 18.82 -66.24 -5.11
C ALA A 162 18.81 -67.52 -5.95
N VAL A 163 17.89 -67.64 -6.91
CA VAL A 163 17.81 -68.79 -7.84
C VAL A 163 19.05 -68.87 -8.74
N LEU A 164 19.50 -67.73 -9.29
CA LEU A 164 20.73 -67.66 -10.07
C LEU A 164 21.94 -68.08 -9.23
N GLY A 165 22.05 -67.58 -7.99
CA GLY A 165 23.09 -67.99 -7.05
C GLY A 165 23.09 -69.49 -6.75
N ALA A 166 21.91 -70.08 -6.55
CA ALA A 166 21.76 -71.52 -6.33
C ALA A 166 22.16 -72.33 -7.56
N MET A 167 21.81 -71.88 -8.78
CA MET A 167 22.25 -72.53 -10.01
C MET A 167 23.78 -72.48 -10.17
N TYR A 168 24.41 -71.31 -10.00
CA TYR A 168 25.87 -71.19 -10.07
C TYR A 168 26.57 -72.02 -8.98
N GLY A 169 26.04 -72.03 -7.77
CA GLY A 169 26.54 -72.88 -6.68
C GLY A 169 26.42 -74.36 -6.99
N GLY A 170 25.27 -74.80 -7.51
CA GLY A 170 25.03 -76.18 -7.95
C GLY A 170 25.95 -76.60 -9.08
N GLN A 171 26.13 -75.75 -10.09
CA GLN A 171 27.08 -75.98 -11.19
C GLN A 171 28.51 -76.12 -10.66
N SER A 172 28.96 -75.22 -9.78
CA SER A 172 30.29 -75.27 -9.17
C SER A 172 30.50 -76.54 -8.34
N PHE A 173 29.49 -76.94 -7.55
CA PHE A 173 29.53 -78.17 -6.76
C PHE A 173 29.58 -79.43 -7.62
N LEU A 174 28.76 -79.50 -8.67
CA LEU A 174 28.76 -80.64 -9.60
C LEU A 174 30.11 -80.76 -10.31
N LEU A 175 30.69 -79.65 -10.77
CA LEU A 175 32.03 -79.65 -11.37
C LEU A 175 33.08 -80.09 -10.35
N HIS A 176 33.08 -79.52 -9.14
CA HIS A 176 34.02 -79.93 -8.09
C HIS A 176 33.89 -81.41 -7.73
N LYS A 177 32.67 -81.91 -7.55
CA LYS A 177 32.43 -83.33 -7.27
C LYS A 177 32.91 -84.18 -8.43
N TRP A 178 32.58 -83.82 -9.67
CA TRP A 178 33.00 -84.56 -10.86
C TRP A 178 34.53 -84.63 -11.01
N PHE A 179 35.24 -83.53 -10.76
CA PHE A 179 36.72 -83.51 -10.80
C PHE A 179 37.36 -84.18 -9.57
N SER A 180 36.71 -84.14 -8.41
CA SER A 180 37.19 -84.79 -7.17
C SER A 180 36.95 -86.30 -7.17
N ASP A 181 35.77 -86.78 -7.59
CA ASP A 181 35.46 -88.22 -7.80
C ASP A 181 36.31 -88.79 -8.96
N ARG A 182 36.58 -87.98 -9.99
CA ARG A 182 37.57 -88.29 -11.03
C ARG A 182 38.99 -87.86 -10.66
N GLY A 183 39.26 -87.66 -9.38
CA GLY A 183 40.61 -87.56 -8.82
C GLY A 183 41.45 -88.83 -9.02
N TYR A 184 40.93 -89.82 -9.77
CA TYR A 184 41.66 -90.96 -10.31
C TYR A 184 41.87 -90.94 -11.83
N LEU A 185 41.71 -89.81 -12.51
CA LEU A 185 42.08 -89.64 -13.93
C LEU A 185 43.29 -88.71 -14.15
N SER A 186 44.25 -88.79 -13.23
CA SER A 186 45.65 -88.49 -13.56
C SER A 186 46.62 -89.38 -12.77
N LYS A 187 46.36 -90.70 -12.73
CA LYS A 187 47.45 -91.68 -12.68
C LYS A 187 47.72 -92.12 -14.11
N ARG A 188 48.30 -91.20 -14.91
CA ARG A 188 48.92 -91.55 -16.18
C ARG A 188 50.15 -92.38 -15.82
N GLN A 189 49.97 -93.69 -15.85
CA GLN A 189 51.02 -94.70 -15.77
C GLN A 189 51.97 -94.42 -16.93
N TRP A 190 53.22 -94.08 -16.62
CA TRP A 190 54.31 -94.13 -17.57
C TRP A 190 54.72 -95.59 -17.73
N ALA A 191 54.56 -96.12 -18.93
CA ALA A 191 55.32 -97.21 -19.51
C ALA A 191 55.48 -96.89 -20.99
#